data_AF-A0A1I6J8S9-F1
#
_entry.id   AF-A0A1I6J8S9-F1
#
_cell.length_a   1.000
_cell.length_b   1.000
_cell.length_c   1.000
_cell.angle_alpha   90.00
_cell.angle_beta   90.00
_cell.angle_gamma   90.00
#
_symmetry.space_group_name_H-M   'P 1'
#
loop_
_entity.id
_entity.type
_entity.pdbx_description
1 polymer ?
#
loop_
_entity_poly.entity_id
_entity_poly.type
_entity_poly.pdbx_seq_one_letter_code
_entity_poly.pdbx_strand_id
1 'polypeptide(L)'
;MEFEFSLRFELEECDGLLDVAMERLDATGSTSTLLGASINAVLELQFVRRAVSAQEALTEATATVEKAFPGARLVSISPAPDTPAA
;
A
#
# COMPACT_ATOMS: atom_id res chain seq x y z
N MET A 1 -5.26 -9.83 -14.72
CA MET A 1 -6.23 -10.14 -13.64
C MET A 1 -6.18 -8.98 -12.66
N GLU A 2 -7.29 -8.67 -11.99
CA GLU A 2 -7.29 -7.66 -10.93
C GLU A 2 -6.92 -8.36 -9.62
N PHE A 3 -5.92 -7.81 -8.94
CA PHE A 3 -5.43 -8.29 -7.65
C PHE A 3 -5.74 -7.24 -6.61
N GLU A 4 -6.43 -7.66 -5.56
CA GLU A 4 -6.72 -6.83 -4.41
C GLU A 4 -5.93 -7.33 -3.20
N PHE A 5 -5.21 -6.43 -2.55
CA PHE A 5 -4.45 -6.76 -1.37
C PHE A 5 -4.24 -5.53 -0.50
N SER A 6 -4.18 -5.77 0.80
CA SER A 6 -3.88 -4.76 1.80
C SER A 6 -2.44 -4.91 2.26
N LEU A 7 -1.69 -3.82 2.22
CA LEU A 7 -0.34 -3.72 2.74
C LEU A 7 -0.37 -2.85 3.99
N ARG A 8 0.28 -3.36 5.04
CA ARG A 8 0.47 -2.62 6.28
C ARG A 8 1.93 -2.21 6.39
N PHE A 9 2.17 -0.93 6.60
CA PHE A 9 3.49 -0.34 6.75
C PHE A 9 3.62 0.37 8.09
N GLU A 10 4.75 0.23 8.75
CA GLU A 10 5.16 1.05 9.90
C GLU A 10 6.05 2.18 9.41
N LEU A 11 5.83 3.38 9.92
CA LEU A 11 6.65 4.57 9.69
C LEU A 11 7.27 5.02 11.00
N GLU A 12 8.46 5.61 10.93
CA GLU A 12 9.21 6.00 12.13
C GLU A 12 8.75 7.34 12.70
N GLU A 13 8.27 8.26 11.85
CA GLU A 13 7.83 9.59 12.27
C GLU A 13 6.81 10.12 11.26
N CYS A 14 5.58 10.41 11.70
CA CYS A 14 4.63 11.06 10.81
C CYS A 14 3.47 11.77 11.53
N ASP A 15 3.74 12.98 12.00
CA ASP A 15 2.69 13.98 12.20
C ASP A 15 2.04 14.30 10.85
N GLY A 16 0.73 14.08 10.72
CA GLY A 16 0.00 14.34 9.46
C GLY A 16 0.09 13.23 8.41
N LEU A 17 0.37 11.99 8.83
CA LEU A 17 0.53 10.83 7.95
C LEU A 17 -0.60 10.66 6.92
N LEU A 18 -1.84 10.95 7.29
CA LEU A 18 -3.01 10.72 6.45
C LEU A 18 -3.01 11.62 5.20
N ASP A 19 -2.93 12.94 5.39
CA ASP A 19 -2.93 13.91 4.29
C ASP A 19 -1.69 13.73 3.39
N VAL A 20 -0.52 13.57 4.00
CA VAL A 20 0.74 13.33 3.26
C VAL A 20 0.67 12.01 2.48
N ALA A 21 0.08 10.96 3.05
CA ALA A 21 -0.13 9.69 2.35
C ALA A 21 -1.00 9.86 1.13
N MET A 22 -2.13 10.54 1.28
CA MET A 22 -3.07 10.73 0.19
C MET A 22 -2.43 11.52 -0.95
N GLU A 23 -1.73 12.62 -0.66
CA GLU A 23 -1.01 13.40 -1.69
C GLU A 23 0.08 12.57 -2.38
N ARG A 24 0.88 11.82 -1.62
CA ARG A 24 1.99 11.03 -2.18
C ARG A 24 1.49 9.86 -3.03
N LEU A 25 0.41 9.20 -2.62
CA LEU A 25 -0.19 8.09 -3.35
C LEU A 25 -0.89 8.58 -4.62
N ASP A 26 -1.61 9.70 -4.57
CA ASP A 26 -2.22 10.32 -5.75
C ASP A 26 -1.17 10.71 -6.80
N ALA A 27 -0.05 11.28 -6.35
CA ALA A 27 1.08 11.64 -7.21
C ALA A 27 1.73 10.45 -7.94
N THR A 28 1.55 9.22 -7.43
CA THR A 28 2.06 8.01 -8.09
C THR A 28 1.12 7.44 -9.15
N GLY A 29 -0.09 7.98 -9.27
CA GLY A 29 -1.10 7.47 -10.21
C GLY A 29 -1.56 6.04 -9.86
N SER A 30 -1.47 5.66 -8.58
CA SER A 30 -1.97 4.38 -8.09
C SER A 30 -3.40 4.49 -7.62
N THR A 31 -4.23 3.54 -8.04
CA THR A 31 -5.57 3.29 -7.51
C THR A 31 -5.48 2.62 -6.13
N SER A 32 -4.67 3.19 -5.26
CA SER A 32 -4.49 2.74 -3.89
C SER A 32 -5.41 3.53 -2.99
N THR A 33 -6.22 2.82 -2.21
CA THR A 33 -7.11 3.41 -1.23
C THR A 33 -6.47 3.30 0.15
N LEU A 34 -6.39 4.43 0.84
CA LEU A 34 -5.97 4.47 2.23
C LEU A 34 -7.08 3.90 3.11
N LEU A 35 -6.82 2.75 3.77
CA LEU A 35 -7.77 2.11 4.66
C LEU A 35 -7.72 2.72 6.07
N GLY A 36 -6.53 3.12 6.52
CA GLY A 36 -6.39 3.79 7.81
C GLY A 36 -4.95 4.10 8.18
N ALA A 37 -4.79 5.08 9.07
CA ALA A 37 -3.54 5.38 9.75
C ALA A 37 -3.75 5.25 11.26
N SER A 38 -2.87 4.52 11.95
CA SER A 38 -2.92 4.35 13.41
C SER A 38 -1.92 5.26 14.10
N ILE A 39 -2.19 5.60 15.37
CA ILE A 39 -1.30 6.42 16.21
C ILE A 39 0.10 5.84 16.41
N ASN A 40 0.28 4.54 16.15
CA ASN A 40 1.59 3.88 16.16
C ASN A 40 2.34 4.06 14.83
N ALA A 41 2.00 5.11 14.06
CA ALA A 41 2.54 5.35 12.71
C ALA A 41 2.39 4.14 11.77
N VAL A 42 1.29 3.40 11.90
CA VAL A 42 0.97 2.26 11.03
C VAL A 42 0.01 2.72 9.95
N LEU A 43 0.41 2.62 8.69
CA LEU A 43 -0.42 2.84 7.50
C LEU A 43 -0.95 1.52 6.97
N GLU A 44 -2.25 1.45 6.72
CA GLU A 44 -2.89 0.36 6.00
C GLU A 44 -3.43 0.85 4.67
N LEU A 45 -2.93 0.26 3.59
CA LEU A 45 -3.21 0.65 2.21
C LEU A 45 -3.78 -0.53 1.45
N GLN A 46 -4.96 -0.38 0.88
CA GLN A 46 -5.54 -1.33 -0.05
C GLN A 46 -5.13 -0.96 -1.46
N PHE A 47 -4.57 -1.92 -2.18
CA PHE A 47 -4.23 -1.80 -3.58
C PHE A 47 -5.17 -2.66 -4.39
N VAL A 48 -5.73 -2.06 -5.45
CA VAL A 48 -6.43 -2.77 -6.51
C VAL A 48 -5.67 -2.52 -7.80
N ARG A 49 -4.89 -3.51 -8.23
CA ARG A 49 -4.01 -3.39 -9.41
C ARG A 49 -4.24 -4.53 -10.37
N ARG A 50 -4.26 -4.21 -11.67
CA ARG A 50 -4.38 -5.19 -12.74
C ARG A 50 -2.99 -5.61 -13.19
N ALA A 51 -2.63 -6.87 -12.97
CA ALA A 51 -1.33 -7.43 -13.30
C ALA A 51 -1.46 -8.79 -13.99
N VAL A 52 -0.33 -9.34 -14.46
CA VAL A 52 -0.27 -10.75 -14.92
C VAL A 52 -0.11 -11.73 -13.76
N SER A 53 0.36 -11.30 -12.59
CA SER A 53 0.50 -12.14 -11.39
C SER A 53 0.43 -11.33 -10.10
N ALA A 54 0.04 -11.99 -9.00
CA ALA A 54 -0.02 -11.35 -7.68
C ALA A 54 1.34 -10.77 -7.26
N GLN A 55 2.44 -11.47 -7.55
CA GLN A 55 3.79 -11.01 -7.24
C GLN A 55 4.18 -9.72 -7.99
N GLU A 56 3.78 -9.59 -9.25
CA GLU A 56 4.01 -8.38 -10.04
C GLU A 56 3.23 -7.20 -9.44
N ALA A 57 1.94 -7.40 -9.16
CA ALA A 57 1.11 -6.38 -8.52
C ALA A 57 1.68 -5.94 -7.17
N LEU A 58 2.16 -6.89 -6.37
CA LEU A 58 2.76 -6.64 -5.06
C LEU A 58 4.08 -5.87 -5.17
N THR A 59 4.93 -6.23 -6.14
CA THR A 59 6.22 -5.58 -6.38
C THR A 59 6.02 -4.13 -6.81
N GLU A 60 5.09 -3.88 -7.74
CA GLU A 60 4.75 -2.51 -8.17
C GLU A 60 4.12 -1.67 -7.06
N ALA A 61 3.21 -2.26 -6.27
CA ALA A 61 2.61 -1.59 -5.13
C ALA A 61 3.65 -1.23 -4.06
N THR A 62 4.53 -2.18 -3.72
CA THR A 62 5.59 -1.93 -2.72
C THR A 62 6.55 -0.84 -3.21
N ALA A 63 6.97 -0.89 -4.48
CA ALA A 63 7.82 0.14 -5.07
C ALA A 63 7.14 1.52 -5.11
N THR A 64 5.82 1.55 -5.27
CA THR A 64 5.03 2.80 -5.18
C THR A 64 5.08 3.37 -3.77
N VAL A 65 4.87 2.54 -2.75
CA VAL A 65 4.93 2.96 -1.35
C VAL A 65 6.34 3.38 -0.95
N GLU A 66 7.37 2.66 -1.35
CA GLU A 66 8.77 3.04 -1.09
C GLU A 66 9.14 4.40 -1.72
N LYS A 67 8.57 4.73 -2.88
CA LYS A 67 8.75 6.05 -3.52
C LYS A 67 8.00 7.16 -2.78
N ALA A 68 6.78 6.87 -2.31
CA ALA A 68 5.96 7.80 -1.55
C ALA A 68 6.54 8.06 -0.15
N PHE A 69 7.07 7.00 0.47
CA PHE A 69 7.56 6.94 1.84
C PHE A 69 8.90 6.21 1.93
N PRO A 70 10.00 6.91 1.61
CA PRO A 70 11.33 6.34 1.78
C PRO A 70 11.56 6.07 3.28
N GLY A 71 11.65 4.80 3.66
CA GLY A 71 11.78 4.35 5.06
C GLY A 71 10.54 3.68 5.65
N ALA A 72 9.43 3.59 4.92
CA ALA A 72 8.29 2.77 5.34
C ALA A 72 8.68 1.29 5.42
N ARG A 73 8.40 0.65 6.56
CA ARG A 73 8.71 -0.76 6.79
C ARG A 73 7.45 -1.60 6.62
N LEU A 74 7.46 -2.51 5.66
CA LEU A 74 6.35 -3.45 5.48
C LEU A 74 6.24 -4.39 6.69
N VAL A 75 5.10 -4.33 7.39
CA VAL A 75 4.81 -5.19 8.55
C VAL A 75 3.96 -6.39 8.19
N SER A 76 3.02 -6.24 7.27
CA SER A 76 2.14 -7.34 6.87
C SER A 76 1.60 -7.15 5.46
N ILE A 77 1.36 -8.27 4.79
CA ILE A 77 0.68 -8.37 3.51
C ILE A 77 -0.57 -9.23 3.74
N SER A 78 -1.74 -8.70 3.41
CA SER A 78 -3.00 -9.42 3.47
C SER A 78 -3.67 -9.38 2.10
N PRO A 79 -3.57 -10.44 1.28
CA PRO A 79 -4.33 -10.52 0.05
C PRO A 79 -5.83 -10.60 0.35
N ALA A 80 -6.67 -10.02 -0.52
CA ALA A 80 -8.11 -10.14 -0.38
C ALA A 80 -8.56 -11.59 -0.59
N PRO A 81 -9.57 -12.08 0.15
CA PRO A 81 -10.02 -13.47 0.10
C PRO A 81 -10.51 -13.93 -1.28
N ASP A 82 -10.92 -13.01 -2.14
CA ASP A 82 -11.39 -13.27 -3.51
C ASP A 82 -10.25 -13.24 -4.56
N THR A 83 -9.01 -13.00 -4.13
CA THR A 83 -7.86 -13.06 -5.03
C THR A 83 -7.56 -14.51 -5.36
N PRO A 84 -7.60 -14.94 -6.65
CA PRO A 84 -7.28 -16.32 -6.99
C PRO A 84 -5.85 -16.61 -6.50
N ALA A 85 -5.70 -17.65 -5.66
CA ALA A 85 -4.41 -18.18 -5.30
C ALA A 85 -3.66 -18.49 -6.61
N ALA A 86 -2.55 -17.77 -6.82
CA ALA A 86 -1.74 -17.89 -8.02
C ALA A 86 -1.29 -19.33 -8.27
#